data_AF-A0A1G0N470-F1
#
_entry.id   AF-A0A1G0N470-F1
#
_cell.length_a   1.000
_cell.length_b   1.000
_cell.length_c   1.000
_cell.angle_alpha   90.00
_cell.angle_beta   90.00
_cell.angle_gamma   90.00
#
_symmetry.space_group_name_H-M   'P 1'
#
loop_
_entity.id
_entity.type
_entity.pdbx_description
1 polymer ?
#
loop_
_entity_poly.entity_id
_entity_poly.type
_entity_poly.pdbx_seq_one_letter_code
_entity_poly.pdbx_strand_id
1 'polypeptide(L)'
;MLAELILRAALRRKRDRADYSDIPHVDANFFKEVHIRWPERKKQVTLRIDPDVIEFFKKQGKGYQSMINAVLRKYVEAHGQ
;
A
#
# COMPACT_ATOMS: atom_id res chain seq x y z
N MET A 1 21.83 36.53 0.20
CA MET A 1 22.79 35.83 -0.69
C MET A 1 22.66 34.30 -0.66
N LEU A 2 22.54 33.65 0.52
CA LEU A 2 22.39 32.19 0.60
C LEU A 2 21.00 31.66 0.19
N ALA A 3 19.92 32.37 0.55
CA ALA A 3 18.55 31.98 0.19
C ALA A 3 18.30 31.99 -1.33
N GLU A 4 18.92 32.93 -2.04
CA GLU A 4 18.78 33.05 -3.49
C GLU A 4 19.58 31.98 -4.24
N LEU A 5 20.69 31.52 -3.65
CA LEU A 5 21.46 30.38 -4.17
C LEU A 5 20.65 29.07 -4.06
N ILE A 6 19.94 28.88 -2.95
CA ILE A 6 19.03 27.73 -2.74
C ILE A 6 17.85 27.79 -3.72
N LEU A 7 17.24 28.97 -3.90
CA LEU A 7 16.14 29.15 -4.85
C LEU A 7 16.57 28.90 -6.30
N ARG A 8 17.76 29.39 -6.70
CA ARG A 8 18.35 29.13 -8.03
C ARG A 8 18.81 27.69 -8.23
N ALA A 9 19.10 26.94 -7.17
CA ALA A 9 19.36 25.51 -7.23
C ALA A 9 18.07 24.70 -7.39
N ALA A 10 17.00 25.07 -6.67
CA ALA A 10 15.70 24.41 -6.76
C ALA A 10 15.04 24.60 -8.14
N LEU A 11 15.18 25.78 -8.75
CA LEU A 11 14.66 26.09 -10.09
C LEU A 11 15.48 25.46 -11.24
N ARG A 12 16.62 24.84 -10.95
CA ARG A 12 17.50 24.18 -11.94
C ARG A 12 17.23 22.69 -12.13
N ARG A 13 16.27 22.10 -11.41
CA ARG A 13 15.76 20.76 -11.74
C ARG A 13 15.07 20.86 -13.10
N LYS A 14 15.78 20.43 -14.15
CA LYS A 14 15.15 20.04 -15.41
C LYS A 14 13.91 19.22 -15.05
N ARG A 15 12.75 19.62 -15.56
CA ARG A 15 11.61 18.71 -15.67
C ARG A 15 12.05 17.68 -16.70
N ASP A 16 12.73 16.64 -16.25
CA ASP A 16 12.91 15.46 -17.08
C ASP A 16 11.51 15.07 -17.54
N ARG A 17 11.31 15.03 -18.86
CA ARG A 17 10.08 14.50 -19.43
C ARG A 17 10.02 13.06 -18.93
N ALA A 18 9.09 12.77 -18.03
CA ALA A 18 8.86 11.40 -17.60
C ALA A 18 8.61 10.56 -18.86
N ASP A 19 9.36 9.48 -19.01
CA ASP A 19 9.15 8.53 -20.08
C ASP A 19 7.92 7.69 -19.75
N TYR A 20 6.97 7.68 -20.65
CA TYR A 20 5.70 6.97 -20.50
C TYR A 20 5.60 5.80 -21.50
N SER A 21 6.69 5.46 -22.19
CA SER A 21 6.74 4.32 -23.14
C SER A 21 6.33 2.99 -22.51
N ASP A 22 6.58 2.85 -21.21
CA ASP A 22 6.32 1.61 -20.47
C ASP A 22 4.88 1.53 -19.92
N ILE A 23 4.08 2.60 -20.08
CA ILE A 23 2.70 2.60 -19.62
C ILE A 23 1.82 1.95 -20.71
N PRO A 24 1.13 0.85 -20.41
CA PRO A 24 0.22 0.24 -21.37
C PRO A 24 -0.92 1.21 -21.72
N HIS A 25 -1.28 1.25 -23.00
CA HIS A 25 -2.42 2.03 -23.46
C HIS A 25 -3.72 1.38 -22.95
N VAL A 26 -4.40 2.04 -22.01
CA VAL A 26 -5.70 1.61 -21.50
C VAL A 26 -6.82 2.29 -22.28
N ASP A 27 -7.71 1.50 -22.88
CA ASP A 27 -8.86 2.00 -23.63
C ASP A 27 -10.10 2.17 -22.73
N ALA A 28 -11.21 2.66 -23.30
CA ALA A 28 -12.46 2.84 -22.57
C ALA A 28 -13.09 1.50 -22.11
N ASN A 29 -12.70 0.37 -22.69
CA ASN A 29 -13.19 -0.95 -22.27
C ASN A 29 -12.43 -1.48 -21.05
N PHE A 30 -11.17 -1.08 -20.85
CA PHE A 30 -10.37 -1.44 -19.68
C PHE A 30 -11.12 -1.22 -18.36
N PHE A 31 -11.83 -0.10 -18.22
CA PHE A 31 -12.56 0.24 -17.00
C PHE A 31 -13.93 -0.42 -16.87
N LYS A 32 -14.44 -1.09 -17.91
CA LYS A 32 -15.77 -1.75 -17.86
C LYS A 32 -15.76 -3.01 -16.99
N GLU A 33 -14.61 -3.67 -16.88
CA GLU A 33 -14.44 -4.91 -16.11
C GLU A 33 -13.68 -4.69 -14.79
N VAL A 34 -13.18 -3.47 -14.54
CA VAL A 34 -12.48 -3.13 -13.30
C VAL A 34 -13.50 -2.97 -12.17
N HIS A 35 -13.69 -4.07 -11.43
CA HIS A 35 -14.37 -4.01 -10.14
C HIS A 35 -13.44 -3.40 -9.10
N ILE A 36 -13.58 -2.10 -8.86
CA ILE A 36 -12.94 -1.44 -7.72
C ILE A 36 -13.53 -2.05 -6.44
N ARG A 37 -12.81 -3.00 -5.84
CA ARG A 37 -13.14 -3.47 -4.49
C ARG A 37 -12.65 -2.44 -3.49
N TRP A 38 -13.57 -1.56 -3.09
CA TRP A 38 -13.36 -0.72 -1.93
C TRP A 38 -13.11 -1.60 -0.71
N PRO A 39 -11.98 -1.45 0.00
CA PRO A 39 -11.75 -2.22 1.20
C PRO A 39 -12.82 -1.85 2.22
N GLU A 40 -13.63 -2.84 2.63
CA GLU A 40 -14.57 -2.65 3.72
C GLU A 40 -13.82 -2.15 4.97
N ARG A 41 -14.47 -1.26 5.72
CA ARG A 41 -13.90 -0.75 6.97
C ARG A 41 -13.66 -1.92 7.91
N LYS A 42 -12.40 -2.10 8.32
CA LYS A 42 -12.04 -3.10 9.33
C LYS A 42 -12.84 -2.84 10.60
N LYS A 43 -13.44 -3.90 11.17
CA LYS A 43 -14.09 -3.83 12.48
C LYS A 43 -13.02 -3.86 13.55
N GLN A 44 -13.05 -2.91 14.49
CA GLN A 44 -12.19 -2.94 15.66
C GLN A 44 -12.75 -4.00 16.63
N VAL A 45 -11.93 -4.99 16.96
CA VAL A 45 -12.27 -6.06 17.90
C VAL A 45 -11.13 -6.24 18.90
N THR A 46 -11.46 -6.68 20.10
CA THR A 46 -10.47 -7.09 21.11
C THR A 46 -10.27 -8.60 21.00
N LEU A 47 -9.08 -9.02 20.56
CA LEU A 47 -8.69 -10.43 20.42
C LEU A 47 -7.49 -10.71 21.32
N ARG A 48 -7.51 -11.85 22.02
CA ARG A 48 -6.35 -12.37 22.74
C ARG A 48 -5.51 -13.22 21.77
N ILE A 49 -4.23 -12.95 21.72
CA ILE A 49 -3.24 -13.65 20.90
C ILE A 49 -2.11 -14.06 21.83
N ASP A 50 -1.58 -15.27 21.65
CA ASP A 50 -0.48 -15.76 22.46
C ASP A 50 0.76 -14.84 22.35
N PRO A 51 1.52 -14.67 23.45
CA PRO A 51 2.63 -13.71 23.50
C PRO A 51 3.71 -13.95 22.44
N ASP A 52 4.06 -15.19 22.16
CA ASP A 52 5.06 -15.56 21.16
C ASP A 52 4.60 -15.22 19.74
N VAL A 53 3.32 -15.47 19.43
CA VAL A 53 2.72 -15.13 18.14
C VAL A 53 2.70 -13.63 17.92
N ILE A 54 2.28 -12.84 18.90
CA ILE A 54 2.24 -11.37 18.74
C ILE A 54 3.66 -10.78 18.62
N GLU A 55 4.63 -11.32 19.36
CA GLU A 55 6.03 -10.88 19.25
C GLU A 55 6.65 -11.26 17.91
N PHE A 56 6.31 -12.41 17.32
CA PHE A 56 6.71 -12.78 15.96
C PHE A 56 6.27 -11.72 14.93
N PHE A 57 4.99 -11.31 14.96
CA PHE A 57 4.48 -10.33 14.00
C PHE A 57 5.05 -8.93 14.27
N LYS A 58 5.20 -8.51 15.53
CA LYS A 58 5.79 -7.19 15.87
C LYS A 58 7.20 -7.00 15.35
N LYS A 59 8.02 -8.06 15.32
CA LYS A 59 9.38 -8.03 14.73
C LYS A 59 9.40 -7.61 13.26
N GLN A 60 8.27 -7.73 12.55
CA GLN A 60 8.14 -7.33 11.14
C GLN A 60 7.82 -5.82 10.97
N GLY A 61 7.69 -5.07 12.06
CA GLY A 61 7.57 -3.62 12.06
C GLY A 61 6.13 -3.08 12.12
N LYS A 62 5.96 -1.80 11.75
CA LYS A 62 4.71 -1.03 11.96
C LYS A 62 3.46 -1.65 11.31
N GLY A 63 3.62 -2.54 10.34
CA GLY A 63 2.53 -3.21 9.62
C GLY A 63 2.00 -4.49 10.26
N TYR A 64 2.48 -4.88 11.45
CA TYR A 64 2.21 -6.20 12.03
C TYR A 64 0.71 -6.54 12.15
N GLN A 65 -0.15 -5.59 12.53
CA GLN A 65 -1.61 -5.82 12.62
C GLN A 65 -2.24 -6.10 11.25
N SER A 66 -1.79 -5.40 10.21
CA SER A 66 -2.24 -5.65 8.84
C SER A 66 -1.79 -7.02 8.35
N MET A 67 -0.61 -7.47 8.78
CA MET A 67 -0.09 -8.79 8.44
C MET A 67 -0.85 -9.92 9.14
N ILE A 68 -1.16 -9.76 10.44
CA ILE A 68 -2.06 -10.68 11.17
C ILE A 68 -3.38 -10.82 10.42
N ASN A 69 -3.99 -9.68 10.03
CA ASN A 69 -5.24 -9.71 9.28
C ASN A 69 -5.11 -10.39 7.91
N ALA A 70 -3.98 -10.23 7.21
CA ALA A 70 -3.75 -10.91 5.93
C ALA A 70 -3.66 -12.43 6.09
N VAL A 71 -2.97 -12.91 7.13
CA VAL A 71 -2.88 -14.35 7.46
C VAL A 71 -4.26 -14.92 7.80
N LEU A 72 -5.03 -14.24 8.67
CA LEU A 72 -6.38 -14.66 9.02
C LEU A 72 -7.31 -14.69 7.81
N ARG A 73 -7.19 -13.70 6.90
CA ARG A 73 -7.96 -13.69 5.65
C ARG A 73 -7.63 -14.89 4.77
N LYS A 74 -6.34 -15.23 4.62
CA LYS A 74 -5.92 -16.40 3.85
C LYS A 74 -6.43 -17.70 4.45
N TYR A 75 -6.45 -17.81 5.78
CA TYR A 75 -7.05 -18.95 6.46
C TYR A 75 -8.55 -19.07 6.14
N VAL A 76 -9.30 -17.97 6.22
CA VAL A 76 -10.74 -17.94 5.87
C VAL A 76 -10.97 -18.28 4.40
N GLU A 77 -10.19 -17.73 3.47
CA GLU A 77 -10.30 -18.06 2.04
C GLU A 77 -10.05 -19.54 1.74
N ALA A 78 -9.15 -20.18 2.50
CA ALA A 78 -8.81 -21.59 2.32
C ALA A 78 -9.82 -22.56 2.96
N HIS A 79 -10.56 -22.13 3.99
CA HIS A 79 -11.45 -23.00 4.78
C HIS A 79 -12.92 -22.57 4.77
N GLY A 80 -13.24 -21.45 4.14
CA GLY A 80 -14.60 -20.95 3.97
C GLY A 80 -15.25 -21.60 2.77
N GLN A 81 -15.87 -22.76 3.00
CA GLN A 81 -16.96 -23.30 2.19
C GLN A 81 -18.27 -23.22 2.97
#